data_AF-A0A349D3Q7-F1
#
_entry.id   AF-A0A349D3Q7-F1
#
_cell.length_a   1.000
_cell.length_b   1.000
_cell.length_c   1.000
_cell.angle_alpha   90.00
_cell.angle_beta   90.00
_cell.angle_gamma   90.00
#
_symmetry.space_group_name_H-M   'P 1'
#
loop_
_entity.id
_entity.type
_entity.pdbx_description
1 polymer ?
#
loop_
_entity_poly.entity_id
_entity_poly.type
_entity_poly.pdbx_seq_one_letter_code
_entity_poly.pdbx_strand_id
1 'polypeptide(L)'
;MMSVKEGVYDNMISTTVGDYSGYAQIHARDYWQEKTIEYSFEPTEELINAIQSEELVNEYLPRIESFALAASDEITKGAMVVGIDAEKEALINGFADRVYEGEYLTVNSKGILVGA
;
A
#
# COMPACT_ATOMS: atom_id res chain seq x y z
N MET A 1 -3.10 -32.14 11.81
CA MET A 1 -3.68 -31.28 10.75
C MET A 1 -4.10 -29.88 11.24
N MET A 2 -4.10 -29.59 12.55
CA MET A 2 -4.31 -28.22 13.07
C MET A 2 -3.11 -27.30 12.77
N SER A 3 -1.88 -27.77 13.00
CA SER A 3 -0.66 -26.97 12.82
C SER A 3 -0.42 -26.52 11.37
N VAL A 4 -0.89 -27.27 10.37
CA VAL A 4 -0.84 -26.86 8.95
C VAL A 4 -1.81 -25.72 8.69
N LYS A 5 -3.00 -25.75 9.32
CA LYS A 5 -3.98 -24.68 9.18
C LYS A 5 -3.48 -23.39 9.85
N GLU A 6 -2.93 -23.51 11.05
CA GLU A 6 -2.31 -22.39 11.77
C GLU A 6 -1.19 -21.73 10.93
N GLY A 7 -0.25 -22.52 10.42
CA GLY A 7 0.81 -21.98 9.55
C GLY A 7 0.30 -21.31 8.26
N VAL A 8 -0.81 -21.81 7.69
CA VAL A 8 -1.47 -21.16 6.53
C VAL A 8 -2.10 -19.83 6.93
N TYR A 9 -2.75 -19.75 8.09
CA TYR A 9 -3.33 -18.50 8.59
C TYR A 9 -2.26 -17.48 8.93
N ASP A 10 -1.19 -17.89 9.61
CA ASP A 10 -0.07 -17.01 9.95
C ASP A 10 0.57 -16.44 8.68
N ASN A 11 0.79 -17.28 7.66
CA ASN A 11 1.32 -16.82 6.39
C ASN A 11 0.35 -15.89 5.64
N MET A 12 -0.95 -16.19 5.66
CA MET A 12 -1.96 -15.34 5.01
C MET A 12 -2.05 -13.96 5.69
N ILE A 13 -2.01 -13.92 7.02
CA ILE A 13 -1.97 -12.68 7.79
C ILE A 13 -0.67 -11.94 7.46
N SER A 14 0.49 -12.60 7.56
CA SER A 14 1.78 -11.98 7.28
C SER A 14 1.87 -11.39 5.87
N THR A 15 1.33 -12.07 4.86
CA THR A 15 1.39 -11.63 3.46
C THR A 15 0.33 -10.58 3.15
N THR A 16 -0.92 -10.75 3.60
CA THR A 16 -2.01 -9.82 3.29
C THR A 16 -1.85 -8.51 4.07
N VAL A 17 -1.50 -8.61 5.35
CA VAL A 17 -1.34 -7.47 6.24
C VAL A 17 0.01 -6.82 6.04
N GLY A 18 1.08 -7.60 5.87
CA GLY A 18 2.43 -7.09 5.65
C GLY A 18 2.62 -6.41 4.30
N ASP A 19 2.08 -6.98 3.22
CA ASP A 19 2.36 -6.44 1.88
C ASP A 19 1.38 -5.33 1.47
N TYR A 20 0.13 -5.36 1.95
CA TYR A 20 -0.92 -4.48 1.43
C TYR A 20 -1.76 -3.78 2.50
N SER A 21 -2.57 -4.44 3.32
CA SER A 21 -3.55 -3.69 4.12
C SER A 21 -2.92 -2.90 5.27
N GLY A 22 -1.74 -3.31 5.76
CA GLY A 22 -1.25 -2.88 7.07
C GLY A 22 -2.16 -3.40 8.19
N TYR A 23 -1.67 -3.30 9.43
CA TYR A 23 -2.41 -3.76 10.62
C TYR A 23 -3.56 -2.84 11.02
N ALA A 24 -3.44 -1.54 10.71
CA ALA A 24 -4.46 -0.53 10.95
C ALA A 24 -4.39 0.52 9.84
N GLN A 25 -5.52 1.14 9.53
CA GLN A 25 -5.62 2.20 8.53
C GLN A 25 -6.44 3.37 9.08
N ILE A 26 -6.00 4.59 8.75
CA ILE A 26 -6.68 5.83 9.11
C ILE A 26 -7.19 6.43 7.81
N HIS A 27 -8.50 6.71 7.76
CA HIS A 27 -9.18 7.22 6.58
C HIS A 27 -9.97 8.47 6.92
N ALA A 28 -10.19 9.32 5.93
CA ALA A 28 -11.15 10.41 6.07
C ALA A 28 -12.55 9.84 6.35
N ARG A 29 -13.39 10.66 6.99
CA ARG A 29 -14.79 10.34 7.17
C ARG A 29 -15.45 10.06 5.82
N ASP A 30 -16.31 9.06 5.77
CA ASP A 30 -17.10 8.65 4.60
C ASP A 30 -16.33 7.92 3.47
N TYR A 31 -14.99 7.78 3.57
CA TYR A 31 -14.18 7.05 2.57
C TYR A 31 -14.63 5.59 2.35
N TRP A 32 -15.06 4.88 3.40
CA TRP A 32 -15.50 3.48 3.26
C TRP A 32 -16.87 3.32 2.61
N GLN A 33 -17.71 4.34 2.73
CA GLN A 33 -19.00 4.43 2.03
C GLN A 33 -18.76 4.72 0.56
N GLU A 34 -17.85 5.65 0.27
CA GLU A 34 -17.49 6.07 -1.08
C GLU A 34 -15.96 6.13 -1.23
N LYS A 35 -15.37 5.08 -1.81
CA LYS A 35 -13.92 4.97 -2.05
C LYS A 35 -13.48 5.81 -3.26
N THR A 36 -13.64 7.12 -3.15
CA THR A 36 -13.22 8.10 -4.15
C THR A 36 -12.04 8.93 -3.63
N ILE A 37 -11.24 9.46 -4.57
CA ILE A 37 -10.10 10.32 -4.28
C ILE A 37 -10.52 11.64 -3.61
N GLU A 38 -11.80 12.02 -3.71
CA GLU A 38 -12.35 13.20 -3.02
C GLU A 38 -12.29 13.08 -1.50
N TYR A 39 -12.27 11.85 -0.97
CA TYR A 39 -12.07 11.58 0.46
C TYR A 39 -10.60 11.29 0.80
N SER A 40 -9.67 11.70 -0.05
CA SER A 40 -8.25 11.77 0.32
C SER A 40 -8.01 12.91 1.31
N PHE A 41 -7.00 12.76 2.16
CA PHE A 41 -6.58 13.80 3.08
C PHE A 41 -5.06 13.82 3.20
N GLU A 42 -4.52 14.99 3.52
CA GLU A 42 -3.13 15.13 3.88
C GLU A 42 -2.99 14.95 5.40
N PRO A 43 -2.17 14.00 5.88
CA PRO A 43 -2.00 13.77 7.30
C PRO A 43 -1.33 14.99 7.95
N THR A 44 -1.93 15.50 9.03
CA THR A 44 -1.37 16.63 9.78
C THR A 44 -0.14 16.20 10.58
N GLU A 45 0.76 17.14 10.89
CA GLU A 45 1.90 16.86 11.78
C GLU A 45 1.43 16.33 13.14
N GLU A 46 0.32 16.84 13.67
CA GLU A 46 -0.28 16.35 14.93
C GLU A 46 -0.67 14.88 14.84
N LEU A 47 -1.30 14.47 13.74
CA LEU A 47 -1.69 13.07 13.51
C LEU A 47 -0.45 12.18 13.37
N ILE A 48 0.55 12.62 12.60
CA ILE A 48 1.80 11.87 12.42
C ILE A 48 2.50 11.68 13.77
N ASN A 49 2.62 12.75 14.56
CA ASN A 49 3.23 12.69 15.88
C ASN A 49 2.47 11.75 16.82
N ALA A 50 1.13 11.77 16.79
CA ALA A 50 0.33 10.85 17.59
C ALA A 50 0.61 9.39 17.21
N ILE A 51 0.64 9.06 15.91
CA ILE A 51 0.95 7.72 15.41
C ILE A 51 2.35 7.28 15.85
N GLN A 52 3.36 8.15 15.69
CA GLN A 52 4.75 7.85 16.06
C GLN A 52 4.98 7.77 17.57
N SER A 53 4.10 8.35 18.38
CA SER A 53 4.20 8.30 19.85
C SER A 53 3.66 7.01 20.47
N GLU A 54 2.92 6.20 19.70
CA GLU A 54 2.37 4.93 20.16
C GLU A 54 3.43 3.83 20.12
N GLU A 55 3.75 3.25 21.29
CA GLU A 55 4.83 2.25 21.44
C GLU A 55 4.63 1.00 20.58
N LEU A 56 3.37 0.64 20.27
CA LEU A 56 3.03 -0.53 19.48
C LEU A 56 3.05 -0.26 17.96
N VAL A 57 3.25 0.98 17.54
CA VAL A 57 3.33 1.34 16.11
C VAL A 57 4.80 1.32 15.69
N ASN A 58 5.15 0.34 14.86
CA ASN A 58 6.50 0.25 14.31
C ASN A 58 6.76 1.33 13.26
N GLU A 59 5.84 1.49 12.31
CA GLU A 59 5.97 2.44 11.20
C GLU A 59 4.60 2.80 10.60
N TYR A 60 4.56 3.87 9.81
CA TYR A 60 3.38 4.28 9.04
C TYR A 60 3.72 4.52 7.56
N LEU A 61 2.79 4.13 6.69
CA LEU A 61 2.90 4.28 5.24
C LEU A 61 1.73 5.12 4.70
N PRO A 62 1.98 6.36 4.24
CA PRO A 62 0.93 7.15 3.60
C PRO A 62 0.65 6.58 2.20
N ARG A 63 -0.62 6.36 1.90
CA ARG A 63 -1.06 5.89 0.58
C ARG A 63 -2.30 6.61 0.11
N ILE A 64 -2.40 6.78 -1.21
CA ILE A 64 -3.61 7.27 -1.87
C ILE A 64 -4.04 6.24 -2.91
N GLU A 65 -5.31 5.84 -2.84
CA GLU A 65 -5.87 4.84 -3.76
C GLU A 65 -6.85 5.49 -4.72
N SER A 66 -6.79 5.08 -5.99
CA SER A 66 -7.74 5.47 -7.01
C SER A 66 -7.91 4.36 -8.06
N PHE A 67 -8.81 4.57 -9.01
CA PHE A 67 -9.01 3.68 -10.14
C PHE A 67 -8.80 4.45 -11.44
N ALA A 68 -8.06 3.84 -12.36
CA ALA A 68 -7.84 4.35 -13.70
C ALA A 68 -8.09 3.26 -14.73
N LEU A 69 -8.14 3.63 -16.01
CA LEU A 69 -8.06 2.68 -17.11
C LEU A 69 -6.61 2.58 -17.55
N ALA A 70 -6.01 1.41 -17.37
CA ALA A 70 -4.72 1.07 -17.96
C ALA A 70 -4.96 0.55 -19.38
N ALA A 71 -4.36 1.21 -20.38
CA ALA A 71 -4.49 0.86 -21.78
C ALA A 71 -3.12 0.61 -22.41
N SER A 72 -3.08 -0.37 -23.31
CA SER A 72 -2.00 -0.62 -24.26
C SER A 72 -2.61 -0.69 -25.66
N ASP A 73 -1.79 -0.94 -26.68
CA ASP A 73 -2.25 -0.96 -28.08
C ASP A 73 -3.40 -1.96 -28.33
N GLU A 74 -3.42 -3.07 -27.59
CA GLU A 74 -4.38 -4.16 -27.83
C GLU A 74 -5.46 -4.31 -26.74
N ILE A 75 -5.24 -3.75 -25.55
CA ILE A 75 -6.13 -4.00 -24.41
C ILE A 75 -6.26 -2.80 -23.46
N THR A 76 -7.49 -2.61 -22.96
CA THR A 76 -7.81 -1.65 -21.91
C THR A 76 -8.46 -2.39 -20.74
N LYS A 77 -7.98 -2.14 -19.52
CA LYS A 77 -8.50 -2.73 -18.28
C LYS A 77 -8.65 -1.66 -17.21
N GLY A 78 -9.62 -1.85 -16.31
CA GLY A 78 -9.63 -1.14 -15.04
C GLY A 78 -8.41 -1.56 -14.21
N ALA A 79 -7.69 -0.58 -13.70
CA ALA A 79 -6.53 -0.76 -12.84
C ALA A 79 -6.70 0.08 -11.58
N MET A 80 -6.44 -0.54 -10.44
CA MET A 80 -6.25 0.21 -9.20
C MET A 80 -4.87 0.88 -9.27
N VAL A 81 -4.83 2.15 -8.90
CA VAL A 81 -3.61 2.96 -8.84
C VAL A 81 -3.40 3.34 -7.39
N VAL A 82 -2.21 3.02 -6.87
CA VAL A 82 -1.83 3.34 -5.49
C VAL A 82 -0.63 4.27 -5.54
N GLY A 83 -0.81 5.50 -5.07
CA GLY A 83 0.29 6.41 -4.79
C GLY A 83 0.92 6.07 -3.45
N ILE A 84 2.25 5.96 -3.42
CA ILE A 84 3.04 5.52 -2.28
C ILE A 84 4.22 6.47 -2.04
N ASP A 85 4.77 6.43 -0.82
CA ASP A 85 6.12 6.92 -0.53
C ASP A 85 7.12 5.80 -0.82
N ALA A 86 7.76 5.85 -2.01
CA ALA A 86 8.59 4.75 -2.49
C ALA A 86 9.76 4.39 -1.54
N GLU A 87 10.34 5.36 -0.86
CA GLU A 87 11.48 5.11 0.04
C GLU A 87 11.01 4.39 1.31
N LYS A 88 9.89 4.83 1.90
CA LYS A 88 9.31 4.16 3.08
C LYS A 88 8.77 2.78 2.73
N GLU A 89 8.11 2.65 1.59
CA GLU A 89 7.51 1.39 1.13
C GLU A 89 8.58 0.32 0.87
N ALA A 90 9.74 0.72 0.34
CA ALA A 90 10.86 -0.20 0.12
C ALA A 90 11.37 -0.83 1.42
N LEU A 91 11.37 -0.08 2.52
CA LEU A 91 11.87 -0.53 3.82
C LEU A 91 10.96 -1.56 4.50
N ILE A 92 9.66 -1.55 4.18
CA ILE A 92 8.65 -2.34 4.88
C ILE A 92 8.16 -3.53 4.05
N ASN A 93 7.87 -3.30 2.76
CA ASN A 93 7.13 -4.25 1.94
C ASN A 93 8.05 -5.15 1.09
N GLY A 94 9.34 -4.83 1.03
CA GLY A 94 10.32 -5.57 0.24
C GLY A 94 10.04 -5.58 -1.27
N PHE A 95 9.19 -4.67 -1.78
CA PHE A 95 8.85 -4.63 -3.21
C PHE A 95 10.06 -4.36 -4.10
N ALA A 96 11.05 -3.60 -3.60
CA ALA A 96 12.30 -3.36 -4.32
C ALA A 96 13.04 -4.66 -4.64
N ASP A 97 13.07 -5.63 -3.71
CA ASP A 97 13.74 -6.91 -3.89
C ASP A 97 12.97 -7.88 -4.81
N ARG A 98 11.70 -7.56 -5.10
CA ARG A 98 10.79 -8.38 -5.90
C ARG A 98 10.67 -7.89 -7.35
N VAL A 99 11.41 -6.84 -7.72
CA VAL A 99 11.44 -6.34 -9.11
C VAL A 99 12.18 -7.35 -10.00
N TYR A 100 11.43 -8.01 -10.88
CA TYR A 100 11.99 -8.97 -11.84
C TYR A 100 12.62 -8.28 -13.05
N GLU A 101 12.03 -7.19 -13.54
CA GLU A 101 12.49 -6.41 -14.68
C GLU A 101 12.29 -4.91 -14.44
N GLY A 102 13.25 -4.09 -14.90
CA GLY A 102 13.25 -2.64 -14.69
C GLY A 102 13.93 -2.21 -13.39
N GLU A 103 13.54 -1.06 -12.87
CA GLU A 103 14.09 -0.47 -11.65
C GLU A 103 12.94 -0.14 -10.68
N TYR A 104 13.22 -0.21 -9.38
CA TYR A 104 12.24 0.19 -8.37
C TYR A 104 11.99 1.70 -8.39
N LEU A 105 10.82 2.12 -7.90
CA LEU A 105 10.41 3.53 -7.89
C LEU A 105 11.28 4.36 -6.93
N THR A 106 11.54 5.59 -7.36
CA THR A 106 12.15 6.66 -6.57
C THR A 106 11.30 7.92 -6.68
N VAL A 107 11.51 8.92 -5.82
CA VAL A 107 10.76 10.19 -5.83
C VAL A 107 10.77 10.89 -7.21
N ASN A 108 11.84 10.69 -7.99
CA ASN A 108 11.99 11.29 -9.33
C ASN A 108 11.62 10.35 -10.48
N SER A 109 11.12 9.15 -10.18
CA SER A 109 10.76 8.18 -11.20
C SER A 109 9.55 8.67 -12.00
N LYS A 110 9.69 8.63 -13.32
CA LYS A 110 8.58 8.88 -14.26
C LYS A 110 8.03 7.57 -14.79
N GLY A 111 7.78 6.64 -13.89
CA GLY A 111 7.38 5.26 -14.20
C GLY A 111 6.33 4.74 -13.24
N ILE A 112 5.83 3.56 -13.54
CA ILE A 112 4.89 2.81 -12.69
C ILE A 112 5.47 1.43 -12.43
N LEU A 113 5.22 0.89 -11.24
CA LEU A 113 5.47 -0.51 -10.95
C LEU A 113 4.17 -1.29 -11.19
N VAL A 114 4.25 -2.38 -11.95
CA VAL A 114 3.08 -3.21 -12.30
C VAL A 114 3.34 -4.64 -11.86
N GLY A 115 2.38 -5.24 -11.17
CA GLY A 115 2.42 -6.66 -10.80
C GLY A 115 2.18 -7.56 -12.01
N ALA A 116 2.88 -8.70 -12.04
CA ALA A 116 2.71 -9.73 -13.07
C ALA A 116 1.41 -10.54 -12.90
#